data_AF-A0A1H0FFG5-F1
#
_entry.id   AF-A0A1H0FFG5-F1
#
_cell.length_a   1.000
_cell.length_b   1.000
_cell.length_c   1.000
_cell.angle_alpha   90.00
_cell.angle_beta   90.00
_cell.angle_gamma   90.00
#
_symmetry.space_group_name_H-M   'P 1'
#
loop_
_entity.id
_entity.type
_entity.pdbx_description
1 polymer ?
#
loop_
_entity_poly.entity_id
_entity_poly.type
_entity_poly.pdbx_seq_one_letter_code
_entity_poly.pdbx_strand_id
1 'polypeptide(L)'
;MANKIKEYFISKSRFELANQVDNLRIKGLCECGEPDCGSVYLAEYEENEDKLEGFSFEEIGTIEVYEGKIGFVEIFPSNFGYEIRSTLKKNNISC
;
A
#
# COMPACT_ATOMS: atom_id res chain seq x y z
N MET A 1 3.59 7.54 6.87
CA MET A 1 2.95 6.31 6.36
C MET A 1 3.85 5.10 6.57
N ALA A 2 5.09 5.09 6.07
CA ALA A 2 6.04 3.99 6.27
C ALA A 2 6.18 3.50 7.72
N ASN A 3 6.44 4.40 8.69
CA ASN A 3 6.53 4.01 10.11
C ASN A 3 5.27 3.32 10.64
N LYS A 4 4.08 3.80 10.24
CA LYS A 4 2.79 3.22 10.64
C LYS A 4 2.61 1.80 10.08
N ILE A 5 2.97 1.58 8.82
CA ILE A 5 2.93 0.25 8.18
C ILE A 5 3.94 -0.69 8.85
N LYS A 6 5.13 -0.20 9.16
CA LYS A 6 6.19 -0.96 9.84
C LYS A 6 5.76 -1.39 11.24
N GLU A 7 5.24 -0.47 12.03
CA GLU A 7 4.68 -0.74 13.37
C GLU A 7 3.51 -1.74 13.31
N TYR A 8 2.65 -1.62 12.30
CA TYR A 8 1.56 -2.58 12.08
C TYR A 8 2.10 -4.00 11.87
N PHE A 9 3.06 -4.19 10.97
CA PHE A 9 3.64 -5.52 10.74
C PHE A 9 4.40 -6.07 11.95
N ILE A 10 5.11 -5.21 12.69
CA ILE A 10 5.73 -5.59 13.97
C ILE A 10 4.67 -6.08 14.96
N SER A 11 3.53 -5.38 15.08
CA SER A 11 2.44 -5.77 15.98
C SER A 11 1.81 -7.12 15.61
N LYS A 12 1.86 -7.49 14.32
CA LYS A 12 1.40 -8.78 13.79
C LYS A 12 2.50 -9.85 13.78
N SER A 13 3.68 -9.58 14.33
CA SER A 13 4.85 -10.48 14.31
C SER A 13 5.32 -10.85 12.90
N ARG A 14 5.05 -10.02 11.89
CA ARG A 14 5.50 -10.16 10.50
C ARG A 14 6.75 -9.32 10.25
N PHE A 15 7.83 -9.62 10.97
CA PHE A 15 9.07 -8.84 10.93
C PHE A 15 9.71 -8.78 9.54
N GLU A 16 9.54 -9.82 8.74
CA GLU A 16 9.98 -9.89 7.35
C GLU A 16 9.30 -8.84 6.47
N LEU A 17 8.02 -8.55 6.71
CA LEU A 17 7.27 -7.51 6.00
C LEU A 17 7.66 -6.12 6.53
N ALA A 18 7.81 -5.98 7.84
CA ALA A 18 8.26 -4.73 8.47
C ALA A 18 9.62 -4.25 7.91
N ASN A 19 10.55 -5.17 7.65
CA ASN A 19 11.86 -4.85 7.07
C ASN A 19 11.79 -4.44 5.59
N GLN A 20 10.76 -4.86 4.87
CA GLN A 20 10.56 -4.46 3.48
C GLN A 20 10.11 -3.00 3.35
N VAL A 21 9.38 -2.49 4.36
CA VAL A 21 8.79 -1.14 4.35
C VAL A 21 9.82 -0.06 4.04
N ASP A 22 11.04 -0.18 4.56
CA ASP A 22 12.12 0.80 4.34
C ASP A 22 12.58 0.85 2.87
N ASN A 23 12.35 -0.22 2.12
CA ASN A 23 12.76 -0.37 0.72
C ASN A 23 11.59 -0.21 -0.27
N LEU A 24 10.38 0.01 0.22
CA LEU A 24 9.21 0.19 -0.64
C LEU A 24 9.31 1.49 -1.43
N ARG A 25 9.09 1.41 -2.74
CA ARG A 25 9.07 2.57 -3.65
C ARG A 25 7.74 2.67 -4.37
N ILE A 26 7.12 3.85 -4.30
CA ILE A 26 5.83 4.12 -4.94
C ILE A 26 6.01 4.04 -6.45
N LYS A 27 5.36 3.03 -7.05
CA LYS A 27 5.37 2.83 -8.49
C LYS A 27 4.30 3.66 -9.19
N GLY A 28 3.13 3.80 -8.59
CA GLY A 28 2.03 4.52 -9.21
C GLY A 28 0.79 4.59 -8.34
N LEU A 29 -0.14 5.41 -8.80
CA LEU A 29 -1.48 5.58 -8.28
C LEU A 29 -2.45 5.15 -9.38
N CYS A 30 -3.21 4.06 -9.15
CA CYS A 30 -4.31 3.71 -10.05
C CYS A 30 -5.57 4.48 -9.63
N GLU A 31 -6.22 5.13 -10.60
CA GLU A 31 -7.57 5.64 -10.42
C GLU A 31 -8.54 4.48 -10.72
N CYS A 32 -9.29 4.02 -9.73
CA CYS A 32 -10.30 2.97 -9.92
C CYS A 32 -11.66 3.51 -10.37
N GLY A 33 -11.66 4.60 -11.16
CA GLY A 33 -12.85 5.19 -11.78
C GLY A 33 -13.83 5.89 -10.83
N GLU A 34 -13.69 5.71 -9.52
CA GLU A 34 -14.47 6.42 -8.51
C GLU A 34 -13.60 7.43 -7.74
N PRO A 35 -14.12 8.64 -7.44
CA PRO A 35 -13.38 9.69 -6.72
C PRO A 35 -12.87 9.25 -5.34
N ASP A 36 -13.52 8.23 -4.78
CA ASP A 36 -13.26 7.69 -3.46
C ASP A 36 -12.50 6.36 -3.48
N CYS A 37 -12.36 5.73 -4.64
CA CYS A 37 -11.63 4.47 -4.73
C CYS A 37 -10.11 4.76 -4.76
N GLY A 38 -9.33 4.07 -3.93
CA GLY A 38 -7.90 4.36 -3.77
C GLY A 38 -7.00 3.17 -4.10
N SER A 39 -5.81 3.43 -4.66
CA SER A 39 -4.82 2.39 -4.94
C SER A 39 -3.39 2.98 -4.94
N VAL A 40 -2.44 2.33 -4.25
CA VAL A 40 -1.00 2.66 -4.24
C VAL A 40 -0.15 1.39 -4.36
N TYR A 41 0.82 1.35 -5.28
CA TYR A 41 1.64 0.15 -5.52
C TYR A 41 3.09 0.31 -5.08
N LEU A 42 3.65 -0.72 -4.43
CA LEU A 42 5.02 -0.72 -3.89
C LEU A 42 5.75 -2.02 -4.19
N ALA A 43 6.87 -1.89 -4.95
CA ALA A 43 7.71 -2.93 -5.58
C ALA A 43 7.14 -3.57 -6.86
N GLU A 44 8.01 -4.13 -7.71
CA GLU A 44 7.66 -4.78 -8.99
C GLU A 44 6.59 -5.85 -8.79
N TYR A 45 5.34 -5.48 -9.05
CA TYR A 45 4.21 -6.38 -9.07
C TYR A 45 4.24 -7.18 -10.37
N GLU A 46 4.36 -8.50 -10.26
CA GLU A 46 3.88 -9.44 -11.28
C GLU A 46 2.51 -9.93 -10.79
N GLU A 47 1.46 -9.73 -11.60
CA GLU A 47 0.10 -10.23 -11.34
C GLU A 47 0.14 -11.74 -11.13
N ASN A 48 0.00 -12.18 -9.88
CA ASN A 48 -0.14 -13.60 -9.56
C ASN A 48 -1.11 -13.76 -8.38
N GLU A 49 -2.36 -14.06 -8.69
CA GLU A 49 -3.50 -14.05 -7.76
C GLU A 49 -3.51 -15.25 -6.81
N ASP A 50 -2.71 -16.30 -7.08
CA ASP A 50 -2.86 -17.60 -6.43
C ASP A 50 -2.36 -17.68 -4.97
N LYS A 51 -1.60 -16.67 -4.47
CA LYS A 51 -1.04 -16.67 -3.09
C LYS A 51 -1.07 -15.29 -2.43
N LEU A 52 -2.26 -14.72 -2.33
CA LEU A 52 -2.47 -13.38 -1.79
C LEU A 52 -2.85 -13.42 -0.29
N GLU A 53 -2.06 -12.75 0.54
CA GLU A 53 -2.37 -12.47 1.95
C GLU A 53 -2.81 -11.02 2.11
N GLY A 54 -4.06 -10.79 2.52
CA GLY A 54 -4.61 -9.46 2.76
C GLY A 54 -4.48 -9.01 4.22
N PHE A 55 -3.94 -7.82 4.43
CA PHE A 55 -3.83 -7.17 5.73
C PHE A 55 -4.69 -5.91 5.76
N SER A 56 -5.70 -5.88 6.62
CA SER A 56 -6.50 -4.67 6.83
C SER A 56 -5.78 -3.72 7.78
N PHE A 57 -5.48 -2.53 7.29
CA PHE A 57 -4.96 -1.42 8.07
C PHE A 57 -6.11 -0.46 8.35
N GLU A 58 -6.77 -0.66 9.51
CA GLU A 58 -8.00 0.03 9.90
C GLU A 58 -7.93 1.54 9.62
N GLU A 59 -9.02 2.07 9.05
CA GLU A 59 -9.21 3.49 8.68
C GLU A 59 -8.27 4.05 7.60
N ILE A 60 -7.31 3.25 7.14
CA ILE A 60 -6.25 3.70 6.22
C ILE A 60 -6.30 2.94 4.90
N GLY A 61 -6.45 1.62 4.90
CA GLY A 61 -6.38 0.84 3.67
C GLY A 61 -6.15 -0.66 3.85
N THR A 62 -5.82 -1.34 2.76
CA THR A 62 -5.39 -2.75 2.78
C THR A 62 -3.96 -2.87 2.26
N ILE A 63 -3.25 -3.91 2.71
CA ILE A 63 -1.94 -4.27 2.17
C ILE A 63 -2.01 -5.71 1.72
N GLU A 64 -1.64 -5.96 0.48
CA GLU A 64 -1.56 -7.32 -0.07
C GLU A 64 -0.12 -7.76 -0.16
N VAL A 65 0.10 -8.97 0.32
CA VAL A 65 1.39 -9.62 0.38
C VAL A 65 1.34 -10.88 -0.45
N TYR A 66 2.30 -11.03 -1.36
CA TYR A 66 2.46 -12.20 -2.21
C TYR A 66 3.78 -12.90 -1.90
N GLU A 67 3.73 -14.18 -1.57
CA GLU A 67 4.91 -14.99 -1.21
C GLU A 67 5.84 -14.31 -0.19
N GLY A 68 5.24 -13.63 0.80
CA GLY A 68 5.97 -12.90 1.83
C GLY A 68 6.57 -11.57 1.38
N LYS A 69 6.19 -11.04 0.20
CA LYS A 69 6.56 -9.71 -0.28
C LYS A 69 5.37 -8.77 -0.35
N ILE A 70 5.54 -7.52 0.10
CA ILE A 70 4.51 -6.49 -0.07
C ILE A 70 4.40 -6.15 -1.56
N GLY A 71 3.23 -6.36 -2.15
CA GLY A 71 2.99 -6.09 -3.58
C GLY A 71 2.05 -4.91 -3.81
N PHE A 72 1.07 -4.72 -2.94
CA PHE A 72 0.04 -3.69 -3.10
C PHE A 72 -0.37 -3.07 -1.77
N VAL A 73 -0.66 -1.76 -1.80
CA VAL A 73 -1.21 -1.02 -0.68
C VAL A 73 -2.41 -0.21 -1.18
N GLU A 74 -3.61 -0.70 -0.91
CA GLU A 74 -4.81 0.10 -1.08
C GLU A 74 -4.86 1.18 -0.02
N ILE A 75 -5.34 2.37 -0.36
CA ILE A 75 -5.61 3.44 0.61
C ILE A 75 -7.08 3.80 0.50
N PHE A 76 -7.84 3.52 1.56
CA PHE A 76 -9.27 3.77 1.58
C PHE A 76 -9.61 5.27 1.43
N PRO A 77 -10.83 5.58 0.96
CA PRO A 77 -11.36 6.94 1.02
C PRO A 77 -11.40 7.44 2.47
N SER A 78 -10.50 8.37 2.79
CA SER A 78 -10.44 9.10 4.06
C SER A 78 -9.70 10.42 3.84
N ASN A 79 -9.80 11.37 4.78
CA ASN A 79 -9.02 12.61 4.72
C ASN A 79 -7.51 12.32 4.66
N PHE A 80 -7.06 11.33 5.42
CA PHE A 80 -5.67 10.85 5.38
C PHE A 80 -5.31 10.26 4.01
N GLY A 81 -6.19 9.45 3.43
CA GLY A 81 -6.00 8.91 2.09
C GLY A 81 -5.95 10.00 1.01
N TYR A 82 -6.80 11.02 1.12
CA TYR A 82 -6.80 12.17 0.23
C TYR A 82 -5.50 12.97 0.29
N GLU A 83 -4.92 13.19 1.47
CA GLU A 83 -3.63 13.86 1.64
C GLU A 83 -2.49 13.10 0.94
N ILE A 84 -2.46 11.78 1.09
CA ILE A 84 -1.47 10.92 0.43
C ILE A 84 -1.64 11.01 -1.09
N ARG A 85 -2.85 10.78 -1.61
CA ARG A 85 -3.14 10.86 -3.06
C ARG A 85 -2.78 12.22 -3.64
N SER A 86 -3.14 13.29 -2.95
CA SER A 86 -2.80 14.67 -3.34
C SER A 86 -1.29 14.91 -3.38
N THR A 87 -0.55 14.34 -2.43
CA THR A 87 0.91 14.43 -2.39
C THR A 87 1.54 13.69 -3.57
N LEU A 88 1.08 12.48 -3.87
CA LEU A 88 1.58 11.69 -5.01
C LEU A 88 1.29 12.38 -6.34
N LYS A 89 0.07 12.90 -6.52
CA LYS A 89 -0.32 13.67 -7.71
C LYS A 89 0.55 14.91 -7.92
N LYS A 90 0.86 15.65 -6.84
CA LYS A 90 1.78 16.81 -6.90
C LYS A 90 3.21 16.43 -7.31
N ASN A 91 3.63 15.20 -7.04
CA ASN A 91 4.95 14.69 -7.42
C ASN A 91 4.96 14.03 -8.80
N ASN A 92 3.89 14.17 -9.59
CA ASN A 92 3.71 13.50 -10.90
C ASN A 92 3.85 11.97 -10.82
N ILE A 93 3.44 11.39 -9.69
CA ILE A 93 3.38 9.93 -9.52
C ILE A 93 1.94 9.52 -9.85
N SER A 94 1.74 9.13 -11.10
CA SER A 94 0.53 8.51 -11.64
C SER A 94 0.92 7.24 -12.38
N CYS A 95 0.01 6.26 -12.46
CA CYS A 95 0.20 5.13 -13.37
C CYS A 95 0.23 5.58 -14.83
#